data_AF-A0A1F2TZ92-F1
#
_entry.id   AF-A0A1F2TZ92-F1
#
_cell.length_a   1.000
_cell.length_b   1.000
_cell.length_c   1.000
_cell.angle_alpha   90.00
_cell.angle_beta   90.00
_cell.angle_gamma   90.00
#
_symmetry.space_group_name_H-M   'P 1'
#
loop_
_entity.id
_entity.type
_entity.pdbx_description
1 polymer ?
#
loop_
_entity_poly.entity_id
_entity_poly.type
_entity_poly.pdbx_seq_one_letter_code
_entity_poly.pdbx_strand_id
1 'polypeptide(L)' 'MTPPPTVEGTPDVPAQVFEKFLRALAGVGVSAELVVRLRKTLLEEQTFTERALTAAILGEEPLP' A
#
# COMPACT_ATOMS: atom_id res chain seq x y z
N MET A 1 -16.10 10.50 38.06
CA MET A 1 -15.31 10.89 36.88
C MET A 1 -15.21 9.67 35.99
N THR A 2 -15.91 9.67 34.86
CA THR A 2 -15.87 8.57 33.89
C THR A 2 -14.59 8.74 33.06
N PRO A 3 -13.76 7.70 32.85
CA PRO A 3 -12.60 7.81 31.98
C PRO A 3 -13.05 8.16 30.55
N PRO A 4 -12.24 8.92 29.79
CA PRO A 4 -12.55 9.22 28.40
C PRO A 4 -12.66 7.90 27.62
N PRO A 5 -13.53 7.81 26.61
CA PRO A 5 -13.54 6.66 25.73
C PRO A 5 -12.16 6.57 25.09
N THR A 6 -11.44 5.48 25.39
CA THR A 6 -10.33 5.05 24.55
C THR A 6 -10.93 4.88 23.17
N VAL A 7 -10.55 5.75 22.23
CA VAL A 7 -10.88 5.59 20.83
C VAL A 7 -10.11 4.34 20.40
N GLU A 8 -10.70 3.17 20.61
CA GLU A 8 -10.22 1.91 20.04
C GLU A 8 -10.04 2.18 18.56
N GLY A 9 -8.77 2.12 18.13
CA GLY A 9 -8.29 2.67 16.87
C GLY A 9 -9.25 2.31 15.75
N THR A 10 -9.81 3.34 15.11
CA THR A 10 -10.57 3.15 13.88
C THR A 10 -9.72 2.32 12.95
N PRO A 11 -10.24 1.17 12.47
CA PRO A 11 -9.46 0.31 11.59
C PRO A 11 -8.99 1.15 10.41
N ASP A 12 -7.71 1.07 10.08
CA ASP A 12 -7.17 1.73 8.91
C ASP A 12 -7.73 1.01 7.66
N VAL A 13 -8.96 1.41 7.31
CA VAL A 13 -9.71 0.87 6.18
C VAL A 13 -8.89 0.99 4.89
N PRO A 14 -8.18 2.10 4.61
CA PRO A 14 -7.30 2.19 3.45
C PRO A 14 -6.23 1.10 3.45
N ALA A 15 -5.48 0.93 4.54
CA ALA A 15 -4.44 -0.09 4.62
C ALA A 15 -4.99 -1.51 4.38
N GLN A 16 -6.13 -1.84 4.98
CA GLN A 16 -6.76 -3.15 4.79
C GLN A 16 -7.18 -3.41 3.33
N VAL A 17 -7.67 -2.38 2.64
CA VAL A 17 -8.04 -2.49 1.22
C VAL A 17 -6.79 -2.72 0.37
N PHE A 18 -5.71 -1.97 0.61
CA PHE A 18 -4.45 -2.14 -0.11
C PHE A 18 -3.81 -3.50 0.16
N GLU A 19 -3.81 -3.99 1.40
CA GLU A 19 -3.31 -5.34 1.72
C GLU A 19 -4.09 -6.44 0.98
N LYS A 20 -5.43 -6.32 0.90
CA LYS A 20 -6.25 -7.26 0.13
C LYS A 20 -5.94 -7.20 -1.37
N PHE A 21 -5.76 -5.99 -1.91
CA PHE A 21 -5.38 -5.78 -3.30
C PHE A 21 -4.01 -6.41 -3.63
N LEU A 22 -2.99 -6.15 -2.80
CA LEU A 22 -1.65 -6.71 -2.97
C LEU A 22 -1.64 -8.24 -2.88
N ARG A 23 -2.46 -8.80 -1.98
CA ARG A 23 -2.64 -10.25 -1.86
C ARG A 23 -3.31 -10.85 -3.10
N ALA A 24 -4.31 -10.17 -3.67
CA ALA A 24 -4.93 -10.59 -4.92
C ALA A 24 -3.94 -10.56 -6.09
N LEU A 25 -3.09 -9.52 -6.18
CA LEU A 25 -2.02 -9.44 -7.19
C LEU A 25 -1.03 -10.60 -7.07
N ALA A 26 -0.59 -10.92 -5.87
CA ALA A 26 0.28 -12.07 -5.63
C ALA A 26 -0.39 -13.40 -6.06
N GLY A 27 -1.70 -13.53 -5.84
CA GLY A 27 -2.48 -14.71 -6.20
C GLY A 27 -2.66 -14.93 -7.71
N VAL A 28 -2.58 -13.88 -8.53
CA VAL A 28 -2.67 -13.96 -10.00
C VAL A 28 -1.31 -14.09 -10.69
N GLY A 29 -0.23 -14.28 -9.93
CA GLY A 29 1.11 -14.52 -10.48
C GLY A 29 1.89 -13.26 -10.86
N VAL A 30 1.52 -12.10 -10.30
CA VAL A 30 2.33 -10.87 -10.43
C VAL A 30 3.66 -11.07 -9.69
N SER A 31 4.75 -10.52 -10.27
CA SER A 31 6.08 -10.59 -9.68
C SER A 31 6.07 -10.13 -8.22
N ALA A 32 6.63 -10.96 -7.32
CA ALA A 32 6.71 -10.64 -5.89
C ALA A 32 7.44 -9.31 -5.63
N GLU A 33 8.44 -8.98 -6.45
CA GLU A 33 9.16 -7.70 -6.41
C GLU A 33 8.22 -6.50 -6.63
N LEU A 34 7.30 -6.58 -7.60
CA LEU A 34 6.33 -5.54 -7.89
C LEU A 34 5.35 -5.37 -6.71
N VAL A 35 4.88 -6.47 -6.14
CA VAL A 35 4.01 -6.45 -4.95
C VAL A 35 4.71 -5.79 -3.76
N VAL A 36 6.01 -6.04 -3.57
CA VAL A 36 6.81 -5.39 -2.51
C VAL A 36 6.94 -3.89 -2.76
N ARG A 37 7.21 -3.45 -3.99
CA ARG A 37 7.27 -2.02 -4.33
C ARG A 37 5.93 -1.32 -4.11
N LEU A 38 4.84 -1.89 -4.62
CA LEU A 38 3.50 -1.33 -4.41
C LEU A 38 3.14 -1.28 -2.92
N ARG A 39 3.50 -2.31 -2.14
CA ARG A 39 3.30 -2.31 -0.69
C ARG A 39 3.99 -1.13 -0.03
N LYS A 40 5.26 -0.90 -0.36
CA LYS A 40 6.03 0.22 0.17
C LYS A 40 5.39 1.56 -0.19
N THR A 41 5.05 1.77 -1.46
CA THR A 41 4.45 3.02 -1.92
C THR A 41 3.07 3.29 -1.31
N LEU A 42 2.21 2.26 -1.21
CA LEU A 42 0.81 2.41 -0.77
C LEU A 42 0.64 2.39 0.75
N LEU A 43 1.39 1.56 1.47
CA LEU A 43 1.22 1.36 2.91
C LEU A 43 2.28 2.06 3.76
N GLU A 44 3.53 2.10 3.30
CA GLU A 44 4.61 2.73 4.07
C GLU A 44 4.72 4.22 3.74
N GLU A 45 4.86 4.56 2.47
CA GLU A 45 4.99 5.95 2.00
C GLU A 45 3.64 6.66 1.83
N GLN A 46 2.53 5.89 1.80
CA GLN A 46 1.16 6.39 1.63
C GLN A 46 1.04 7.42 0.50
N THR A 47 1.79 7.19 -0.58
CA THR A 47 1.90 8.10 -1.70
C THR A 47 1.00 7.62 -2.84
N PHE A 48 -0.16 8.25 -2.98
CA PHE A 48 -1.19 7.86 -3.94
C PHE A 48 -1.15 8.70 -5.24
N THR A 49 0.05 9.02 -5.71
CA THR A 49 0.21 9.78 -6.98
C THR A 49 0.42 8.82 -8.14
N GLU A 50 -0.07 9.20 -9.33
CA GLU A 50 0.13 8.42 -10.55
C GLU A 50 1.62 8.13 -10.81
N ARG A 51 2.49 9.11 -10.54
CA ARG A 51 3.93 8.97 -10.67
C ARG A 51 4.51 7.89 -9.74
N ALA A 52 4.09 7.88 -8.47
CA ALA A 52 4.57 6.91 -7.49
C ALA A 52 4.08 5.49 -7.81
N LEU A 53 2.82 5.35 -8.23
CA LEU A 53 2.27 4.07 -8.66
C LEU A 53 2.95 3.55 -9.93
N THR A 54 3.18 4.44 -10.90
CA THR A 54 3.90 4.12 -12.14
C THR A 54 5.31 3.62 -11.83
N ALA A 55 6.04 4.31 -10.95
CA ALA A 55 7.38 3.90 -10.52
C ALA A 55 7.37 2.55 -9.77
N ALA A 56 6.37 2.31 -8.92
CA ALA A 56 6.23 1.04 -8.21
C ALA A 56 5.93 -0.15 -9.15
N ILE A 57 5.15 0.08 -10.21
CA ILE A 57 4.73 -0.93 -11.18
C ILE A 57 5.81 -1.20 -12.23
N LEU A 58 6.36 -0.14 -12.84
CA LEU A 58 7.31 -0.25 -13.95
C LEU A 58 8.77 -0.39 -13.47
N GLY A 59 9.03 -0.18 -12.18
CA GLY A 59 10.37 0.05 -11.66
C GLY A 59 10.79 1.50 -11.90
N GLU A 60 11.77 1.97 -11.14
CA GLU A 60 12.37 3.28 -11.36
C GLU A 60 12.95 3.27 -12.78
N GLU A 61 12.30 3.95 -13.71
CA GLU A 61 12.87 4.18 -15.03
C GLU A 61 14.16 4.96 -14.79
N PRO A 62 15.34 4.40 -15.10
CA PRO A 62 16.57 5.16 -14.97
C PRO A 62 16.43 6.36 -15.88
N LEU A 63 16.24 7.53 -15.27
CA LEU A 63 16.27 8.79 -16.00
C LEU A 63 17.62 8.83 -16.76
N PRO A 64 17.62 9.15 -18.06
CA PRO A 64 18.84 9.24 -18.86
C PRO A 64 19.79 10.33 -18.36
#